data_AF-A0A4P1KD11-F1
#
_entry.id   AF-A0A4P1KD11-F1
#
_cell.length_a   1.000
_cell.length_b   1.000
_cell.length_c   1.000
_cell.angle_alpha   90.00
_cell.angle_beta   90.00
_cell.angle_gamma   90.00
#
_symmetry.space_group_name_H-M   'P 1'
#
loop_
_entity.id
_entity.type
_entity.pdbx_description
1 polymer ?
#
loop_
_entity_poly.entity_id
_entity_poly.type
_entity_poly.pdbx_seq_one_letter_code
_entity_poly.pdbx_strand_id
1 'polypeptide(L)'
;MDDAYSVQTTAADTNDQDGLETLMALKDGDAFLVADHWGDVKSGADGLFERDTRLLSRFVLTVGRARPSRLSSGVTKDNVFFTCHSTNRPLPPMGGRSAPAGVLHLERRRFLWDRRLFERVRMVNHGVEDILLPLTFEFDADFADIFQVRGTVRAQRGEIHPPVIDGRRVTFSYTGLDGVGRTSCLAFSEPPARLSANRAEFMFSLPRGRSLDLFVECGLDACEQPDEARWRWHAILARLAMRRRLRRGAIVEGGRNQGFNDWLRQSRADIALLVTDLPTGPYPYAGTPWFSTPFGRDGIITAWQMLWIDPGLAKGVLTYLASRQATETNAFMDSAPGKIMHETRGGEMSVLGEVPFGLYYGGVDTTCLFIALAGAYAKRTNDYGTIRALWPHLIAAAGWMSDYGDSNGDGLIDYARAADTGPVEPGLEGLRRLHLPRRRPLSQGAGRPAGGPGLRLRRLEGPSRDGRGAGRRPRRRMGGAGRGAARPGRRALLDGGRGLLRHRSGRRRGAVPRRRLQRRAPAVHGPALA
;
A
#
# COMPACT_ATOMS: atom_id res chain seq x y z
N MET A 1 -20.26 -8.79 -15.95
CA MET A 1 -20.14 -9.62 -14.74
C MET A 1 -19.69 -10.98 -15.22
N ASP A 2 -18.38 -11.11 -15.38
CA ASP A 2 -17.61 -12.36 -15.51
C ASP A 2 -16.14 -11.91 -15.56
N ASP A 3 -15.71 -11.28 -14.47
CA ASP A 3 -14.35 -10.77 -14.36
C ASP A 3 -13.46 -11.94 -13.92
N ALA A 4 -12.44 -12.26 -14.72
CA ALA A 4 -11.55 -13.40 -14.50
C ALA A 4 -10.79 -13.37 -13.15
N TYR A 5 -10.86 -12.24 -12.43
CA TYR A 5 -10.50 -12.13 -11.02
C TYR A 5 -11.50 -11.24 -10.29
N SER A 6 -12.79 -11.60 -10.29
CA SER A 6 -13.71 -11.08 -9.27
C SER A 6 -13.13 -11.46 -7.91
N VAL A 7 -12.71 -10.44 -7.15
CA VAL A 7 -12.26 -10.66 -5.78
C VAL A 7 -13.51 -11.06 -5.00
N GLN A 8 -13.72 -12.35 -4.78
CA GLN A 8 -14.57 -12.83 -3.70
C GLN A 8 -13.91 -12.42 -2.39
N THR A 9 -14.10 -11.14 -2.06
CA THR A 9 -13.76 -10.56 -0.80
C THR A 9 -14.76 -11.17 0.17
N THR A 10 -14.41 -12.30 0.79
CA THR A 10 -15.28 -13.03 1.71
C THR A 10 -15.66 -12.24 2.98
N ALA A 11 -15.15 -11.01 3.10
CA ALA A 11 -15.73 -9.95 3.93
C ALA A 11 -17.21 -9.60 3.58
N ALA A 12 -17.73 -10.02 2.42
CA ALA A 12 -19.11 -9.75 2.02
C ALA A 12 -20.16 -10.71 2.62
N ASP A 13 -19.77 -11.93 3.03
CA ASP A 13 -20.72 -13.01 3.37
C ASP A 13 -20.68 -13.49 4.84
N THR A 14 -19.91 -12.83 5.72
CA THR A 14 -20.11 -12.96 7.18
C THR A 14 -21.03 -11.86 7.68
N ASN A 15 -22.27 -12.25 7.98
CA ASN A 15 -23.41 -11.40 8.33
C ASN A 15 -23.32 -10.81 9.77
N ASP A 16 -22.18 -10.23 10.13
CA ASP A 16 -21.97 -9.44 11.35
C ASP A 16 -22.14 -7.95 11.05
N GLN A 17 -22.73 -7.20 11.99
CA GLN A 17 -23.38 -5.89 11.76
C GLN A 17 -22.46 -4.67 11.55
N ASP A 18 -21.17 -4.85 11.23
CA ASP A 18 -20.22 -3.74 11.01
C ASP A 18 -19.97 -3.51 9.51
N GLY A 19 -20.51 -2.40 8.97
CA GLY A 19 -20.46 -2.10 7.54
C GLY A 19 -19.05 -1.83 7.01
N LEU A 20 -18.69 -2.47 5.88
CA LEU A 20 -17.45 -2.29 5.10
C LEU A 20 -16.23 -1.97 5.99
N GLU A 21 -15.75 -2.95 6.77
CA GLU A 21 -14.56 -2.79 7.62
C GLU A 21 -13.36 -2.27 6.78
N THR A 22 -13.04 -0.99 6.93
CA THR A 22 -11.82 -0.39 6.37
C THR A 22 -10.58 -1.13 6.89
N LEU A 23 -9.95 -1.93 6.04
CA LEU A 23 -8.75 -2.70 6.38
C LEU A 23 -7.59 -1.78 6.81
N MET A 24 -6.90 -2.15 7.88
CA MET A 24 -5.75 -1.41 8.42
C MET A 24 -4.47 -1.97 7.80
N ALA A 25 -3.96 -1.27 6.77
CA ALA A 25 -2.76 -1.66 6.05
C ALA A 25 -1.47 -1.00 6.59
N LEU A 26 -0.37 -1.75 6.60
CA LEU A 26 1.00 -1.23 6.72
C LEU A 26 1.87 -1.82 5.60
N LYS A 27 2.92 -1.11 5.16
CA LYS A 27 3.87 -1.57 4.13
C LYS A 27 5.29 -1.08 4.41
N ASP A 28 6.28 -1.93 4.20
CA ASP A 28 7.68 -1.53 4.01
C ASP A 28 8.38 -2.46 3.01
N GLY A 29 8.90 -1.91 1.92
CA GLY A 29 9.44 -2.70 0.82
C GLY A 29 8.36 -3.57 0.15
N ASP A 30 8.64 -4.86 0.02
CA ASP A 30 7.73 -5.89 -0.49
C ASP A 30 6.78 -6.44 0.60
N ALA A 31 7.08 -6.17 1.88
CA ALA A 31 6.31 -6.67 3.01
C ALA A 31 5.13 -5.74 3.34
N PHE A 32 3.96 -6.33 3.59
CA PHE A 32 2.77 -5.60 4.02
C PHE A 32 1.92 -6.41 5.01
N LEU A 33 1.17 -5.70 5.85
CA LEU A 33 0.25 -6.28 6.84
C LEU A 33 -1.16 -5.82 6.52
N VAL A 34 -2.11 -6.75 6.55
CA VAL A 34 -3.56 -6.51 6.57
C VAL A 34 -4.10 -7.02 7.89
N ALA A 35 -4.80 -6.16 8.62
CA ALA A 35 -5.50 -6.48 9.85
C ALA A 35 -6.75 -5.60 10.00
N ASP A 36 -7.60 -5.91 10.96
CA ASP A 36 -8.80 -5.12 11.23
C ASP A 36 -8.55 -3.92 12.17
N HIS A 37 -9.62 -3.25 12.60
CA HIS A 37 -9.56 -2.07 13.46
C HIS A 37 -8.97 -2.30 14.87
N TRP A 38 -8.91 -3.53 15.38
CA TRP A 38 -8.20 -3.85 16.63
C TRP A 38 -6.74 -4.22 16.35
N GLY A 39 -6.37 -4.34 15.09
CA GLY A 39 -5.13 -4.95 14.63
C GLY A 39 -5.17 -6.49 14.72
N ASP A 40 -6.33 -7.13 14.84
CA ASP A 40 -6.35 -8.59 14.77
C ASP A 40 -6.26 -9.05 13.31
N VAL A 41 -5.50 -10.13 13.09
CA VAL A 41 -5.45 -10.88 11.84
C VAL A 41 -6.33 -12.12 12.07
N LYS A 42 -7.52 -12.19 11.46
CA LYS A 42 -8.53 -13.21 11.79
C LYS A 42 -8.42 -14.43 10.89
N SER A 43 -8.68 -14.21 9.59
CA SER A 43 -8.82 -15.21 8.53
C SER A 43 -9.12 -14.50 7.19
N GLY A 44 -9.39 -15.27 6.13
CA GLY A 44 -9.79 -14.71 4.83
C GLY A 44 -8.64 -13.95 4.18
N ALA A 45 -8.82 -12.64 3.99
CA ALA A 45 -7.84 -11.78 3.36
C ALA A 45 -6.73 -11.27 4.32
N ASP A 46 -6.94 -11.29 5.64
CA ASP A 46 -5.96 -10.76 6.60
C ASP A 46 -4.61 -11.49 6.51
N GLY A 47 -3.52 -10.79 6.87
CA GLY A 47 -2.22 -11.43 7.08
C GLY A 47 -1.02 -10.52 7.05
N LEU A 48 0.11 -11.01 7.56
CA LEU A 48 1.44 -10.47 7.24
C LEU A 48 1.94 -11.17 5.98
N PHE A 49 2.28 -10.41 4.97
CA PHE A 49 2.78 -10.88 3.68
C PHE A 49 4.20 -10.38 3.44
N GLU A 50 5.01 -11.19 2.77
CA GLU A 50 6.28 -10.79 2.18
C GLU A 50 6.45 -11.54 0.85
N ARG A 51 6.82 -10.81 -0.22
CA ARG A 51 6.93 -11.32 -1.61
C ARG A 51 5.76 -12.25 -1.98
N ASP A 52 4.56 -11.70 -1.90
CA ASP A 52 3.29 -12.38 -2.21
C ASP A 52 2.99 -13.64 -1.36
N THR A 53 3.76 -13.98 -0.32
CA THR A 53 3.51 -15.14 0.56
C THR A 53 3.02 -14.70 1.94
N ARG A 54 1.94 -15.31 2.45
CA ARG A 54 1.39 -15.03 3.80
C ARG A 54 2.18 -15.73 4.90
N LEU A 55 2.98 -14.97 5.63
CA LEU A 55 3.79 -15.42 6.76
C LEU A 55 3.02 -15.51 8.09
N LEU A 56 1.90 -14.81 8.23
CA LEU A 56 1.04 -14.85 9.41
C LEU A 56 -0.41 -14.79 8.95
N SER A 57 -1.14 -15.90 9.07
CA SER A 57 -2.54 -16.05 8.65
C SER A 57 -3.54 -15.80 9.77
N ARG A 58 -3.07 -15.87 11.03
CA ARG A 58 -3.84 -15.51 12.23
C ARG A 58 -2.94 -14.81 13.26
N PHE A 59 -3.49 -13.79 13.93
CA PHE A 59 -2.88 -13.10 15.08
C PHE A 59 -3.97 -12.29 15.82
N VAL A 60 -4.69 -12.97 16.72
CA VAL A 60 -5.84 -12.42 17.46
C VAL A 60 -5.51 -12.26 18.94
N LEU A 61 -5.76 -11.08 19.51
CA LEU A 61 -5.57 -10.79 20.93
C LEU A 61 -6.89 -10.88 21.71
N THR A 62 -6.90 -11.66 22.80
CA THR A 62 -8.01 -11.66 23.76
C THR A 62 -7.53 -11.37 25.19
N VAL A 63 -8.43 -10.78 25.98
CA VAL A 63 -8.26 -10.37 27.37
C VAL A 63 -9.42 -11.00 28.15
N GLY A 64 -9.12 -11.87 29.11
CA GLY A 64 -10.19 -12.56 29.86
C GLY A 64 -11.08 -13.44 28.98
N ARG A 65 -10.51 -14.10 27.97
CA ARG A 65 -11.21 -14.92 26.93
C ARG A 65 -12.11 -14.13 25.97
N ALA A 66 -12.17 -12.81 26.06
CA ALA A 66 -12.97 -11.97 25.18
C ALA A 66 -12.10 -10.98 24.41
N ARG A 67 -12.58 -10.53 23.25
CA ARG A 67 -12.00 -9.38 22.55
C ARG A 67 -12.15 -8.11 23.40
N PRO A 68 -11.10 -7.29 23.59
CA PRO A 68 -11.24 -6.04 24.32
C PRO A 68 -12.15 -5.05 23.57
N SER A 69 -12.81 -4.16 24.30
CA SER A 69 -13.66 -3.12 23.72
C SER A 69 -12.78 -2.01 23.14
N ARG A 70 -12.87 -1.77 21.82
CA ARG A 70 -12.07 -0.75 21.12
C ARG A 70 -12.56 0.65 21.48
N LEU A 71 -11.61 1.56 21.70
CA LEU A 71 -11.84 2.98 21.99
C LEU A 71 -11.50 3.83 20.75
N SER A 72 -10.35 3.56 20.14
CA SER A 72 -9.91 4.22 18.90
C SER A 72 -8.84 3.41 18.19
N SER A 73 -8.66 3.64 16.90
CA SER A 73 -7.70 2.92 16.06
C SER A 73 -7.34 3.74 14.83
N GLY A 74 -6.10 3.63 14.35
CA GLY A 74 -5.70 4.21 13.08
C GLY A 74 -4.21 4.14 12.80
N VAL A 75 -3.86 4.52 11.57
CA VAL A 75 -2.48 4.67 11.10
C VAL A 75 -2.03 6.13 11.31
N THR A 76 -0.77 6.34 11.69
CA THR A 76 -0.20 7.69 11.84
C THR A 76 -0.09 8.42 10.49
N LYS A 77 -0.15 9.76 10.48
CA LYS A 77 -0.06 10.58 9.24
C LYS A 77 1.25 10.43 8.44
N ASP A 78 2.26 9.77 8.98
CA ASP A 78 3.49 9.40 8.28
C ASP A 78 3.45 7.96 7.72
N ASN A 79 2.32 7.26 7.85
CA ASN A 79 2.07 5.88 7.45
C ASN A 79 3.01 4.82 8.08
N VAL A 80 3.70 5.15 9.18
CA VAL A 80 4.67 4.24 9.82
C VAL A 80 4.05 3.35 10.91
N PHE A 81 3.12 3.86 11.72
CA PHE A 81 2.56 3.12 12.86
C PHE A 81 1.06 2.94 12.75
N PHE A 82 0.60 1.70 12.97
CA PHE A 82 -0.76 1.47 13.45
C PHE A 82 -0.79 1.56 14.97
N THR A 83 -1.84 2.17 15.52
CA THR A 83 -2.13 2.17 16.97
C THR A 83 -3.60 1.88 17.21
N CYS A 84 -3.92 0.97 18.13
CA CYS A 84 -5.25 0.71 18.64
C CYS A 84 -5.27 0.88 20.16
N HIS A 85 -6.21 1.70 20.64
CA HIS A 85 -6.55 1.84 22.06
C HIS A 85 -7.82 1.05 22.36
N SER A 86 -7.80 0.25 23.41
CA SER A 86 -8.91 -0.60 23.83
C SER A 86 -8.94 -0.75 25.35
N THR A 87 -10.01 -1.33 25.87
CA THR A 87 -10.20 -1.60 27.30
C THR A 87 -10.80 -2.97 27.56
N ASN A 88 -10.61 -3.51 28.77
CA ASN A 88 -11.14 -4.82 29.12
C ASN A 88 -12.68 -4.83 29.21
N ARG A 89 -13.26 -5.95 28.80
CA ARG A 89 -14.58 -6.41 29.28
C ARG A 89 -14.40 -6.97 30.71
N PRO A 90 -15.49 -7.25 31.48
CA PRO A 90 -15.37 -7.81 32.82
C PRO A 90 -14.50 -9.07 32.80
N LEU A 91 -13.46 -9.12 33.63
CA LEU A 91 -12.54 -10.27 33.65
C LEU A 91 -13.17 -11.46 34.38
N PRO A 92 -12.84 -12.72 34.03
CA PRO A 92 -13.23 -13.86 34.85
C PRO A 92 -12.69 -13.69 36.28
N PRO A 93 -13.49 -13.98 37.33
CA PRO A 93 -13.02 -13.91 38.71
C PRO A 93 -11.91 -14.93 38.95
N MET A 94 -10.75 -14.47 39.44
CA MET A 94 -9.59 -15.32 39.74
C MET A 94 -9.23 -15.19 41.21
N GLY A 95 -9.80 -16.08 42.06
CA GLY A 95 -9.57 -16.09 43.50
C GLY A 95 -10.18 -14.93 44.30
N GLY A 96 -10.95 -14.06 43.66
CA GLY A 96 -11.54 -12.86 44.26
C GLY A 96 -12.62 -12.24 43.39
N ARG A 97 -12.84 -10.92 43.52
CA ARG A 97 -13.79 -10.19 42.68
C ARG A 97 -13.32 -10.10 41.22
N SER A 98 -14.27 -10.10 40.30
CA SER A 98 -14.03 -9.81 38.88
C SER A 98 -13.56 -8.36 38.73
N ALA A 99 -12.47 -8.14 38.00
CA ALA A 99 -12.09 -6.79 37.61
C ALA A 99 -13.16 -6.21 36.66
N PRO A 100 -13.78 -5.05 36.99
CA PRO A 100 -14.88 -4.50 36.20
C PRO A 100 -14.43 -4.10 34.79
N ALA A 101 -15.39 -3.92 33.88
CA ALA A 101 -15.08 -3.37 32.55
C ALA A 101 -14.49 -1.95 32.66
N GLY A 102 -13.62 -1.57 31.72
CA GLY A 102 -13.15 -0.19 31.60
C GLY A 102 -11.91 0.20 32.43
N VAL A 103 -11.41 -0.66 33.32
CA VAL A 103 -10.30 -0.30 34.25
C VAL A 103 -8.91 -0.64 33.73
N LEU A 104 -8.78 -1.55 32.77
CA LEU A 104 -7.53 -1.79 32.05
C LEU A 104 -7.55 -1.00 30.75
N HIS A 105 -6.51 -0.21 30.50
CA HIS A 105 -6.24 0.34 29.17
C HIS A 105 -5.20 -0.53 28.45
N LEU A 106 -5.47 -0.86 27.18
CA LEU A 106 -4.55 -1.57 26.31
C LEU A 106 -4.25 -0.73 25.06
N GLU A 107 -2.99 -0.39 24.84
CA GLU A 107 -2.47 0.17 23.59
C GLU A 107 -1.70 -0.91 22.83
N ARG A 108 -2.22 -1.34 21.67
CA ARG A 108 -1.44 -2.08 20.67
C ARG A 108 -0.81 -1.08 19.72
N ARG A 109 0.51 -1.09 19.58
CA ARG A 109 1.23 -0.21 18.66
C ARG A 109 2.23 -1.01 17.85
N ARG A 110 2.11 -0.97 16.52
CA ARG A 110 2.95 -1.75 15.61
C ARG A 110 3.47 -0.94 14.43
N PHE A 111 4.52 -1.47 13.79
CA PHE A 111 5.07 -0.99 12.53
C PHE A 111 5.72 -2.17 11.78
N LEU A 112 5.94 -2.00 10.47
CA LEU A 112 6.79 -2.90 9.67
C LEU A 112 8.16 -2.28 9.48
N TRP A 113 9.20 -3.12 9.49
CA TRP A 113 10.56 -2.75 9.15
C TRP A 113 11.35 -3.99 8.73
N ASP A 114 12.05 -3.94 7.59
CA ASP A 114 12.93 -5.02 7.10
C ASP A 114 12.27 -6.41 7.20
N ARG A 115 11.13 -6.55 6.50
CA ARG A 115 10.38 -7.83 6.35
C ARG A 115 9.87 -8.42 7.68
N ARG A 116 9.83 -7.61 8.75
CA ARG A 116 9.36 -8.01 10.08
C ARG A 116 8.34 -7.03 10.66
N LEU A 117 7.32 -7.58 11.32
CA LEU A 117 6.36 -6.88 12.18
C LEU A 117 6.95 -6.73 13.58
N PHE A 118 6.92 -5.50 14.10
CA PHE A 118 7.24 -5.17 15.48
C PHE A 118 5.99 -4.62 16.18
N GLU A 119 5.53 -5.28 17.24
CA GLU A 119 4.39 -4.83 18.05
C GLU A 119 4.79 -4.63 19.51
N ARG A 120 4.20 -3.61 20.14
CA ARG A 120 4.17 -3.41 21.57
C ARG A 120 2.71 -3.43 22.03
N VAL A 121 2.40 -4.26 23.02
CA VAL A 121 1.14 -4.25 23.75
C VAL A 121 1.40 -3.67 25.14
N ARG A 122 1.00 -2.41 25.34
CA ARG A 122 1.09 -1.72 26.63
C ARG A 122 -0.23 -1.88 27.38
N MET A 123 -0.15 -2.41 28.59
CA MET A 123 -1.27 -2.65 29.50
C MET A 123 -1.13 -1.73 30.72
N VAL A 124 -2.18 -1.01 31.10
CA VAL A 124 -2.18 -0.08 32.24
C VAL A 124 -3.40 -0.32 33.12
N ASN A 125 -3.19 -0.51 34.42
CA ASN A 125 -4.26 -0.66 35.40
C ASN A 125 -4.65 0.73 35.97
N HIS A 126 -5.84 1.21 35.60
CA HIS A 126 -6.47 2.43 36.13
C HIS A 126 -7.50 2.13 37.24
N GLY A 127 -7.65 0.86 37.64
CA GLY A 127 -8.47 0.44 38.76
C GLY A 127 -7.83 0.75 40.13
N VAL A 128 -8.61 0.53 41.18
CA VAL A 128 -8.21 0.75 42.58
C VAL A 128 -7.64 -0.51 43.26
N GLU A 129 -7.81 -1.67 42.63
CA GLU A 129 -7.33 -2.99 43.05
C GLU A 129 -6.24 -3.51 42.10
N ASP A 130 -5.43 -4.45 42.57
CA ASP A 130 -4.44 -5.16 41.75
C ASP A 130 -5.16 -6.19 40.86
N ILE A 131 -4.72 -6.34 39.60
CA ILE A 131 -5.42 -7.18 38.62
C ILE A 131 -4.51 -8.31 38.14
N LEU A 132 -5.02 -9.55 38.19
CA LEU A 132 -4.50 -10.67 37.41
C LEU A 132 -5.09 -10.60 35.99
N LEU A 133 -4.21 -10.42 35.01
CA LEU A 133 -4.56 -10.20 33.60
C LEU A 133 -4.28 -11.46 32.77
N PRO A 134 -5.30 -12.30 32.52
CA PRO A 134 -5.25 -13.32 31.48
C PRO A 134 -5.22 -12.69 30.08
N LEU A 135 -4.07 -12.77 29.43
CA LEU A 135 -3.86 -12.36 28.04
C LEU A 135 -3.67 -13.61 27.17
N THR A 136 -4.23 -13.64 25.97
CA THR A 136 -4.04 -14.75 25.03
C THR A 136 -3.83 -14.22 23.61
N PHE A 137 -2.81 -14.74 22.93
CA PHE A 137 -2.68 -14.63 21.48
C PHE A 137 -3.02 -15.97 20.84
N GLU A 138 -3.87 -15.95 19.82
CA GLU A 138 -4.05 -17.05 18.88
C GLU A 138 -3.39 -16.67 17.57
N PHE A 139 -2.62 -17.58 16.98
CA PHE A 139 -1.81 -17.28 15.80
C PHE A 139 -1.58 -18.51 14.92
N ASP A 140 -1.28 -18.28 13.65
CA ASP A 140 -1.07 -19.34 12.66
C ASP A 140 -0.31 -18.78 11.43
N ALA A 141 0.30 -19.66 10.64
CA ALA A 141 0.98 -19.33 9.39
C ALA A 141 0.73 -20.40 8.33
N ASP A 142 0.05 -20.03 7.23
CA ASP A 142 -0.41 -20.97 6.20
C ASP A 142 0.39 -20.92 4.89
N PHE A 143 1.36 -20.00 4.79
CA PHE A 143 2.20 -19.75 3.62
C PHE A 143 1.41 -19.63 2.30
N ALA A 144 0.16 -19.16 2.36
CA ALA A 144 -0.66 -18.98 1.17
C ALA A 144 -0.04 -17.93 0.24
N ASP A 145 0.02 -18.26 -1.04
CA ASP A 145 0.33 -17.28 -2.09
C ASP A 145 -0.83 -16.27 -2.23
N ILE A 146 -0.51 -15.02 -2.57
CA ILE A 146 -1.47 -13.93 -2.73
C ILE A 146 -2.61 -14.27 -3.69
N PHE A 147 -2.35 -15.11 -4.70
CA PHE A 147 -3.38 -15.56 -5.64
C PHE A 147 -4.37 -16.53 -4.97
N GLN A 148 -3.92 -17.37 -4.03
CA GLN A 148 -4.80 -18.21 -3.22
C GLN A 148 -5.68 -17.35 -2.28
N VAL A 149 -5.08 -16.34 -1.64
CA VAL A 149 -5.81 -15.40 -0.78
C VAL A 149 -6.86 -14.59 -1.57
N ARG A 150 -6.60 -14.32 -2.85
CA ARG A 150 -7.55 -13.69 -3.79
C ARG A 150 -8.59 -14.65 -4.38
N GLY A 151 -8.63 -15.91 -3.97
CA GLY A 151 -9.63 -16.91 -4.38
C GLY A 151 -9.18 -17.90 -5.47
N THR A 152 -7.91 -17.87 -5.91
CA THR A 152 -7.41 -18.83 -6.90
C THR A 152 -7.26 -20.21 -6.25
N VAL A 153 -8.00 -21.19 -6.74
CA VAL A 153 -7.88 -22.58 -6.28
C VAL A 153 -6.57 -23.17 -6.81
N ARG A 154 -5.66 -23.52 -5.90
CA ARG A 154 -4.37 -24.14 -6.21
C ARG A 154 -4.49 -25.66 -6.05
N ALA A 155 -4.17 -26.41 -7.10
CA ALA A 155 -4.37 -27.87 -7.12
C ALA A 155 -3.44 -28.65 -6.18
N GLN A 156 -2.25 -28.11 -5.90
CA GLN A 156 -1.26 -28.69 -5.00
C GLN A 156 -0.74 -27.61 -4.05
N ARG A 157 -0.10 -28.03 -2.96
CA ARG A 157 0.65 -27.19 -2.02
C ARG A 157 1.94 -27.89 -1.65
N GLY A 158 2.95 -27.11 -1.28
CA GLY A 158 4.17 -27.63 -0.67
C GLY A 158 3.94 -28.23 0.73
N GLU A 159 5.02 -28.67 1.35
CA GLU A 159 5.00 -29.34 2.65
C GLU A 159 5.03 -28.30 3.80
N ILE A 160 4.00 -28.32 4.65
CA ILE A 160 4.00 -27.58 5.92
C ILE A 160 4.62 -28.45 7.00
N HIS A 161 5.70 -27.97 7.61
CA HIS A 161 6.43 -28.69 8.66
C HIS A 161 5.84 -28.42 10.05
N PRO A 162 5.94 -29.37 11.00
CA PRO A 162 5.52 -29.15 12.38
C PRO A 162 6.21 -27.92 13.01
N PRO A 163 5.47 -26.99 13.63
CA PRO A 163 6.06 -25.79 14.22
C PRO A 163 7.03 -26.10 15.36
N VAL A 164 8.20 -25.47 15.33
CA VAL A 164 9.23 -25.60 16.38
C VAL A 164 8.93 -24.58 17.49
N ILE A 165 8.83 -25.05 18.73
CA ILE A 165 8.50 -24.22 19.90
C ILE A 165 9.74 -24.11 20.80
N ASP A 166 10.15 -22.88 21.11
CA ASP A 166 11.27 -22.57 22.01
C ASP A 166 10.81 -21.51 23.03
N GLY A 167 10.17 -21.97 24.12
CA GLY A 167 9.82 -21.23 25.35
C GLY A 167 8.94 -19.98 25.18
N ARG A 168 9.46 -18.97 24.47
CA ARG A 168 8.88 -17.69 24.10
C ARG A 168 8.66 -17.52 22.58
N ARG A 169 9.00 -18.52 21.76
CA ARG A 169 8.97 -18.47 20.29
C ARG A 169 8.24 -19.66 19.67
N VAL A 170 7.62 -19.42 18.51
CA VAL A 170 7.14 -20.45 17.60
C VAL A 170 7.67 -20.14 16.20
N THR A 171 8.30 -21.13 15.57
CA THR A 171 8.80 -21.03 14.19
C THR A 171 8.01 -21.98 13.30
N PHE A 172 7.28 -21.42 12.35
CA PHE A 172 6.61 -22.12 11.26
C PHE A 172 7.58 -22.27 10.09
N SER A 173 7.49 -23.40 9.38
CA SER A 173 8.33 -23.71 8.22
C SER A 173 7.52 -24.39 7.13
N TYR A 174 7.83 -24.06 5.87
CA TYR A 174 7.15 -24.58 4.69
C TYR A 174 8.16 -24.77 3.54
N THR A 175 8.15 -25.94 2.91
CA THR A 175 8.89 -26.17 1.66
C THR A 175 7.92 -26.02 0.49
N GLY A 176 8.09 -24.99 -0.33
CA GLY A 176 7.25 -24.79 -1.51
C GLY A 176 7.42 -25.88 -2.57
N LEU A 177 6.49 -25.96 -3.52
CA LEU A 177 6.62 -26.80 -4.72
C LEU A 177 7.80 -26.35 -5.62
N ASP A 178 8.27 -25.11 -5.44
CA ASP A 178 9.53 -24.59 -5.99
C ASP A 178 10.78 -25.09 -5.28
N GLY A 179 10.65 -25.95 -4.27
CA GLY A 179 11.74 -26.46 -3.43
C GLY A 179 12.31 -25.43 -2.46
N VAL A 180 11.74 -24.21 -2.39
CA VAL A 180 12.25 -23.13 -1.54
C VAL A 180 11.65 -23.23 -0.13
N GLY A 181 12.54 -23.41 0.85
CA GLY A 181 12.20 -23.32 2.27
C GLY A 181 11.85 -21.88 2.66
N ARG A 182 10.67 -21.71 3.26
CA ARG A 182 10.14 -20.45 3.79
C ARG A 182 9.89 -20.62 5.28
N THR A 183 10.18 -19.59 6.07
CA THR A 183 9.99 -19.62 7.52
C THR A 183 9.23 -18.38 7.99
N SER A 184 8.49 -18.53 9.08
CA SER A 184 7.88 -17.42 9.81
C SER A 184 8.08 -17.67 11.29
N CYS A 185 8.81 -16.79 11.96
CA CYS A 185 9.01 -16.85 13.40
C CYS A 185 8.13 -15.79 14.07
N LEU A 186 7.44 -16.20 15.15
CA LEU A 186 6.73 -15.35 16.10
C LEU A 186 7.41 -15.47 17.47
N ALA A 187 7.77 -14.35 18.08
CA ALA A 187 8.45 -14.31 19.39
C ALA A 187 7.86 -13.27 20.34
N PHE A 188 7.94 -13.56 21.64
CA PHE A 188 7.46 -12.71 22.74
C PHE A 188 8.61 -12.29 23.69
N SER A 189 8.57 -11.07 24.22
CA SER A 189 9.58 -10.57 25.18
C SER A 189 9.50 -11.24 26.55
N GLU A 190 8.29 -11.64 26.96
CA GLU A 190 8.02 -12.45 28.15
C GLU A 190 7.75 -13.90 27.74
N PRO A 191 8.16 -14.91 28.53
CA PRO A 191 7.72 -16.28 28.32
C PRO A 191 6.23 -16.41 28.64
N PRO A 192 5.40 -16.98 27.74
CA PRO A 192 4.03 -17.38 28.06
C PRO A 192 4.01 -18.40 29.21
N ALA A 193 2.96 -18.36 30.03
CA ALA A 193 2.69 -19.41 31.03
C ALA A 193 2.34 -20.75 30.36
N ARG A 194 1.78 -20.70 29.15
CA ARG A 194 1.63 -21.84 28.25
C ARG A 194 1.82 -21.40 26.80
N LEU A 195 2.62 -22.16 26.05
CA LEU A 195 2.84 -21.97 24.62
C LEU A 195 2.53 -23.27 23.87
N SER A 196 1.72 -23.19 22.82
CA SER A 196 1.50 -24.24 21.83
C SER A 196 1.76 -23.70 20.42
N ALA A 197 1.71 -24.57 19.42
CA ALA A 197 1.98 -24.24 18.02
C ALA A 197 1.13 -23.08 17.46
N ASN A 198 -0.02 -22.79 18.06
CA ASN A 198 -1.00 -21.80 17.58
C ASN A 198 -1.54 -20.86 18.68
N ARG A 199 -1.01 -20.93 19.91
CA ARG A 199 -1.58 -20.20 21.05
C ARG A 199 -0.55 -19.92 22.16
N ALA A 200 -0.55 -18.68 22.64
CA ALA A 200 0.26 -18.24 23.78
C ALA A 200 -0.66 -17.67 24.87
N GLU A 201 -0.57 -18.20 26.09
CA GLU A 201 -1.30 -17.74 27.27
C GLU A 201 -0.35 -17.06 28.26
N PHE A 202 -0.72 -15.87 28.74
CA PHE A 202 -0.01 -15.14 29.78
C PHE A 202 -0.92 -14.87 30.96
N MET A 203 -0.32 -14.79 32.14
CA MET A 203 -0.97 -14.34 33.36
C MET A 203 -0.12 -13.25 34.01
N PHE A 204 -0.44 -11.99 33.76
CA PHE A 204 0.31 -10.87 34.31
C PHE A 204 -0.31 -10.38 35.61
N SER A 205 0.50 -10.20 36.66
CA SER A 205 0.10 -9.42 37.82
C SER A 205 0.34 -7.94 37.54
N LEU A 206 -0.72 -7.13 37.56
CA LEU A 206 -0.68 -5.71 37.21
C LEU A 206 -1.23 -4.87 38.38
N PRO A 207 -0.37 -4.41 39.30
CA PRO A 207 -0.80 -3.65 40.47
C PRO A 207 -1.46 -2.31 40.11
N ARG A 208 -2.26 -1.77 41.02
CA ARG A 208 -3.00 -0.51 40.85
C ARG A 208 -2.08 0.63 40.36
N GLY A 209 -2.49 1.33 39.30
CA GLY A 209 -1.72 2.44 38.71
C GLY A 209 -0.43 2.05 37.99
N ARG A 210 -0.11 0.75 37.83
CA ARG A 210 1.10 0.29 37.13
C ARG A 210 0.83 -0.04 35.67
N SER A 211 1.90 -0.07 34.89
CA SER A 211 1.89 -0.44 33.47
C SER A 211 2.92 -1.51 33.16
N LEU A 212 2.60 -2.40 32.22
CA LEU A 212 3.50 -3.41 31.65
C LEU A 212 3.48 -3.28 30.12
N ASP A 213 4.65 -3.39 29.48
CA ASP A 213 4.77 -3.44 28.02
C ASP A 213 5.26 -4.84 27.62
N LEU A 214 4.46 -5.55 26.81
CA LEU A 214 4.85 -6.81 26.14
C LEU A 214 5.28 -6.49 24.71
N PHE A 215 6.44 -6.98 24.28
CA PHE A 215 6.92 -6.81 22.90
C PHE A 215 6.78 -8.13 22.12
N VAL A 216 6.37 -8.02 20.86
CA VAL A 216 6.15 -9.14 19.95
C VAL A 216 6.83 -8.83 18.62
N GLU A 217 7.60 -9.78 18.08
CA GLU A 217 8.20 -9.71 16.74
C GLU A 217 7.67 -10.87 15.88
N CYS A 218 7.33 -10.62 14.61
CA CYS A 218 6.90 -11.65 13.66
C CYS A 218 7.46 -11.41 12.26
N GLY A 219 8.05 -12.42 11.60
CA GLY A 219 8.51 -12.30 10.20
C GLY A 219 9.45 -13.42 9.77
N LEU A 220 10.07 -13.25 8.60
CA LEU A 220 11.02 -14.21 8.03
C LEU A 220 12.17 -14.57 8.98
N ASP A 221 12.74 -15.76 8.80
CA ASP A 221 13.96 -16.23 9.48
C ASP A 221 13.83 -16.25 11.02
N ALA A 222 14.90 -16.61 11.72
CA ALA A 222 14.90 -16.65 13.18
C ALA A 222 14.61 -15.25 13.79
N CYS A 223 13.74 -15.21 14.81
CA CYS A 223 13.64 -14.06 15.69
C CYS A 223 14.77 -14.08 16.73
N GLU A 224 15.32 -12.91 17.05
CA GLU A 224 15.97 -12.72 18.35
C GLU A 224 14.91 -12.63 19.48
N GLN A 225 15.32 -12.38 20.73
CA GLN A 225 14.35 -12.12 21.79
C GLN A 225 13.84 -10.68 21.65
N PRO A 226 12.52 -10.43 21.54
CA PRO A 226 11.98 -9.08 21.54
C PRO A 226 12.27 -8.38 22.87
N ASP A 227 12.61 -7.08 22.80
CA ASP A 227 12.74 -6.22 23.97
C ASP A 227 12.46 -4.76 23.60
N GLU A 228 12.44 -3.88 24.62
CA GLU A 228 12.19 -2.46 24.43
C GLU A 228 13.27 -1.76 23.58
N ALA A 229 14.55 -2.14 23.72
CA ALA A 229 15.65 -1.52 23.00
C ALA A 229 15.58 -1.85 21.50
N ARG A 230 15.33 -3.11 21.14
CA ARG A 230 15.06 -3.57 19.78
C ARG A 230 13.85 -2.88 19.17
N TRP A 231 12.72 -2.84 19.88
CA TRP A 231 11.51 -2.18 19.39
C TRP A 231 11.77 -0.69 19.15
N ARG A 232 12.42 0.02 20.09
CA ARG A 232 12.77 1.43 19.94
C ARG A 232 13.75 1.68 18.79
N TRP A 233 14.76 0.82 18.61
CA TRP A 233 15.75 0.93 17.55
C TRP A 233 15.11 0.80 16.16
N HIS A 234 14.36 -0.28 15.92
CA HIS A 234 13.70 -0.49 14.62
C HIS A 234 12.59 0.56 14.38
N ALA A 235 11.90 1.04 15.42
CA ALA A 235 10.94 2.15 15.32
C ALA A 235 11.60 3.50 14.96
N ILE A 236 12.89 3.67 15.23
CA ILE A 236 13.68 4.82 14.76
C ILE A 236 14.12 4.62 13.31
N LEU A 237 14.55 3.40 12.93
CA LEU A 237 14.94 3.07 11.55
C LEU A 237 13.77 3.23 10.56
N ALA A 238 12.60 2.66 10.87
CA ALA A 238 11.39 2.82 10.05
C ALA A 238 11.02 4.30 9.82
N ARG A 239 11.03 5.10 10.90
CA ARG A 239 10.83 6.57 10.80
C ARG A 239 11.94 7.27 10.02
N LEU A 240 13.20 6.82 10.09
CA LEU A 240 14.29 7.41 9.31
C LEU A 240 14.13 7.10 7.82
N ALA A 241 13.78 5.87 7.46
CA ALA A 241 13.52 5.47 6.08
C ALA A 241 12.32 6.22 5.49
N MET A 242 11.18 6.24 6.18
CA MET A 242 10.02 7.01 5.74
C MET A 242 10.34 8.51 5.61
N ARG A 243 11.10 9.10 6.54
CA ARG A 243 11.58 10.49 6.41
C ARG A 243 12.54 10.72 5.24
N ARG A 244 13.26 9.71 4.74
CA ARG A 244 14.03 9.82 3.48
C ARG A 244 13.08 9.84 2.28
N ARG A 245 12.11 8.91 2.21
CA ARG A 245 11.09 8.85 1.16
C ARG A 245 10.29 10.17 1.09
N LEU A 246 9.78 10.65 2.24
CA LEU A 246 9.10 11.94 2.42
C LEU A 246 9.94 13.20 2.09
N ARG A 247 11.25 13.08 1.84
CA ARG A 247 12.14 14.20 1.46
C ARG A 247 12.55 14.19 -0.01
N ARG A 248 12.01 13.27 -0.83
CA ARG A 248 12.31 13.20 -2.27
C ARG A 248 11.58 14.27 -3.07
N GLY A 249 12.26 14.86 -4.05
CA GLY A 249 11.73 15.96 -4.85
C GLY A 249 11.36 17.20 -4.04
N ALA A 250 10.62 18.11 -4.66
CA ALA A 250 10.14 19.34 -4.06
C ALA A 250 9.09 19.10 -2.94
N ILE A 251 8.93 20.08 -2.06
CA ILE A 251 7.80 20.18 -1.12
C ILE A 251 6.90 21.31 -1.59
N VAL A 252 5.59 21.08 -1.55
CA VAL A 252 4.56 22.04 -1.99
C VAL A 252 3.73 22.41 -0.77
N GLU A 253 3.60 23.70 -0.50
CA GLU A 253 2.78 24.24 0.60
C GLU A 253 1.91 25.39 0.09
N GLY A 254 0.62 25.35 0.42
CA GLY A 254 -0.30 26.46 0.20
C GLY A 254 -0.17 27.51 1.32
N GLY A 255 -0.12 28.79 0.94
CA GLY A 255 0.35 29.84 1.85
C GLY A 255 -0.44 30.07 3.15
N ARG A 256 -1.76 29.80 3.18
CA ARG A 256 -2.61 30.05 4.38
C ARG A 256 -3.72 29.03 4.64
N ASN A 257 -3.88 27.99 3.82
CA ASN A 257 -4.93 26.98 4.01
C ASN A 257 -4.36 25.72 4.66
N GLN A 258 -4.54 25.60 5.98
CA GLN A 258 -4.04 24.46 6.74
C GLN A 258 -4.65 23.13 6.30
N GLY A 259 -5.95 23.08 5.96
CA GLY A 259 -6.61 21.86 5.50
C GLY A 259 -6.04 21.35 4.17
N PHE A 260 -5.78 22.27 3.24
CA PHE A 260 -5.09 21.95 1.98
C PHE A 260 -3.66 21.44 2.22
N ASN A 261 -2.94 22.03 3.18
CA ASN A 261 -1.60 21.56 3.56
C ASN A 261 -1.63 20.20 4.27
N ASP A 262 -2.68 19.87 5.02
CA ASP A 262 -2.90 18.54 5.58
C ASP A 262 -3.16 17.50 4.47
N TRP A 263 -3.96 17.83 3.46
CA TRP A 263 -4.16 16.97 2.28
C TRP A 263 -2.86 16.74 1.51
N LEU A 264 -2.11 17.80 1.16
CA LEU A 264 -0.82 17.67 0.47
C LEU A 264 0.20 16.83 1.26
N ARG A 265 0.23 16.98 2.59
CA ARG A 265 1.10 16.17 3.46
C ARG A 265 0.67 14.70 3.49
N GLN A 266 -0.63 14.41 3.56
CA GLN A 266 -1.12 13.03 3.52
C GLN A 266 -0.84 12.37 2.17
N SER A 267 -1.21 12.99 1.04
CA SER A 267 -0.95 12.44 -0.29
C SER A 267 0.55 12.18 -0.54
N ARG A 268 1.43 13.01 0.03
CA ARG A 268 2.88 12.78 -0.02
C ARG A 268 3.34 11.60 0.84
N ALA A 269 2.72 11.37 2.00
CA ALA A 269 2.96 10.17 2.82
C ALA A 269 2.42 8.89 2.16
N ASP A 270 1.31 8.98 1.44
CA ASP A 270 0.70 7.84 0.74
C ASP A 270 1.60 7.42 -0.44
N ILE A 271 2.06 8.37 -1.27
CA ILE A 271 3.06 8.07 -2.32
C ILE A 271 4.37 7.55 -1.70
N ALA A 272 4.84 8.12 -0.59
CA ALA A 272 6.06 7.67 0.08
C ALA A 272 5.95 6.26 0.70
N LEU A 273 4.74 5.78 1.01
CA LEU A 273 4.47 4.41 1.45
C LEU A 273 4.53 3.41 0.29
N LEU A 274 3.95 3.78 -0.85
CA LEU A 274 3.90 2.94 -2.05
C LEU A 274 5.25 2.81 -2.75
N VAL A 275 6.14 3.81 -2.63
CA VAL A 275 7.48 3.77 -3.23
C VAL A 275 8.42 2.80 -2.52
N THR A 276 8.80 1.74 -3.24
CA THR A 276 9.89 0.83 -2.90
C THR A 276 11.18 1.30 -3.58
N ASP A 277 12.32 1.10 -2.92
CA ASP A 277 13.65 1.40 -3.48
C ASP A 277 14.25 0.14 -4.11
N LEU A 278 14.34 0.13 -5.44
CA LEU A 278 14.86 -0.99 -6.23
C LEU A 278 16.25 -0.66 -6.81
N PRO A 279 17.03 -1.66 -7.27
CA PRO A 279 18.35 -1.42 -7.87
C PRO A 279 18.33 -0.47 -9.07
N THR A 280 17.21 -0.41 -9.81
CA THR A 280 16.99 0.51 -10.95
C THR A 280 16.57 1.92 -10.53
N GLY A 281 16.40 2.17 -9.23
CA GLY A 281 15.85 3.41 -8.67
C GLY A 281 14.50 3.21 -7.96
N PRO A 282 13.89 4.30 -7.48
CA PRO A 282 12.60 4.24 -6.79
C PRO A 282 11.46 3.85 -7.75
N TYR A 283 10.57 2.95 -7.30
CA TYR A 283 9.40 2.52 -8.06
C TYR A 283 8.14 2.57 -7.17
N PRO A 284 7.04 3.22 -7.61
CA PRO A 284 5.79 3.21 -6.86
C PRO A 284 5.01 1.93 -7.16
N TYR A 285 4.70 1.14 -6.12
CA TYR A 285 3.83 -0.04 -6.25
C TYR A 285 2.37 0.42 -6.38
N ALA A 286 1.54 -0.35 -7.09
CA ALA A 286 0.19 0.11 -7.48
C ALA A 286 -0.75 0.37 -6.28
N GLY A 287 -0.70 -0.48 -5.23
CA GLY A 287 -1.48 -0.21 -4.02
C GLY A 287 -1.49 -1.35 -3.01
N THR A 288 -1.52 -1.02 -1.72
CA THR A 288 -1.78 -2.02 -0.67
C THR A 288 -3.27 -2.36 -0.60
N PRO A 289 -3.64 -3.60 -0.24
CA PRO A 289 -2.75 -4.76 -0.05
C PRO A 289 -2.48 -5.55 -1.34
N TRP A 290 -3.50 -5.84 -2.16
CA TRP A 290 -3.42 -6.86 -3.21
C TRP A 290 -2.54 -6.49 -4.41
N PHE A 291 -2.20 -5.21 -4.57
CA PHE A 291 -1.42 -4.67 -5.70
C PHE A 291 -0.05 -4.13 -5.23
N SER A 292 0.47 -4.65 -4.12
CA SER A 292 1.74 -4.23 -3.51
C SER A 292 2.95 -4.83 -4.26
N THR A 293 3.03 -4.58 -5.57
CA THR A 293 4.11 -4.99 -6.48
C THR A 293 4.26 -3.95 -7.62
N PRO A 294 5.31 -4.00 -8.45
CA PRO A 294 5.42 -3.16 -9.65
C PRO A 294 4.35 -3.48 -10.71
N PHE A 295 3.56 -2.47 -11.05
CA PHE A 295 2.72 -2.42 -12.24
C PHE A 295 3.26 -1.37 -13.22
N GLY A 296 3.24 -1.66 -14.52
CA GLY A 296 3.79 -0.79 -15.56
C GLY A 296 2.98 0.48 -15.74
N ARG A 297 1.70 0.35 -16.10
CA ARG A 297 0.74 1.45 -16.29
C ARG A 297 0.69 2.39 -15.08
N ASP A 298 0.42 1.83 -13.92
CA ASP A 298 0.29 2.54 -12.64
C ASP A 298 1.60 3.24 -12.28
N GLY A 299 2.73 2.53 -12.41
CA GLY A 299 4.07 3.09 -12.24
C GLY A 299 4.32 4.31 -13.13
N ILE A 300 3.98 4.20 -14.42
CA ILE A 300 4.13 5.29 -15.40
C ILE A 300 3.23 6.47 -15.06
N ILE A 301 1.94 6.24 -14.76
CA ILE A 301 0.97 7.32 -14.48
C ILE A 301 1.35 8.06 -13.20
N THR A 302 1.68 7.35 -12.11
CA THR A 302 2.14 7.96 -10.87
C THR A 302 3.44 8.75 -11.09
N ALA A 303 4.41 8.18 -11.81
CA ALA A 303 5.65 8.88 -12.13
C ALA A 303 5.43 10.14 -13.01
N TRP A 304 4.47 10.11 -13.94
CA TRP A 304 4.11 11.26 -14.76
C TRP A 304 3.47 12.36 -13.91
N GLN A 305 2.50 12.02 -13.05
CA GLN A 305 1.85 12.97 -12.15
C GLN A 305 2.85 13.58 -11.16
N MET A 306 3.85 12.81 -10.73
CA MET A 306 4.93 13.27 -9.84
C MET A 306 6.09 13.98 -10.56
N LEU A 307 6.16 13.96 -11.90
CA LEU A 307 7.31 14.42 -12.69
C LEU A 307 7.73 15.88 -12.43
N TRP A 308 6.78 16.72 -12.01
CA TRP A 308 7.06 18.12 -11.65
C TRP A 308 7.64 18.28 -10.24
N ILE A 309 7.36 17.34 -9.32
CA ILE A 309 7.83 17.30 -7.93
C ILE A 309 9.12 16.49 -7.80
N ASP A 310 9.10 15.23 -8.24
CA ASP A 310 10.19 14.26 -8.15
C ASP A 310 10.39 13.53 -9.49
N PRO A 311 11.20 14.08 -10.42
CA PRO A 311 11.54 13.39 -11.65
C PRO A 311 12.43 12.15 -11.44
N GLY A 312 12.99 11.94 -10.23
CA GLY A 312 13.73 10.73 -9.90
C GLY A 312 12.85 9.47 -9.96
N LEU A 313 11.56 9.60 -9.64
CA LEU A 313 10.58 8.53 -9.73
C LEU A 313 10.38 8.06 -11.19
N ALA A 314 10.27 9.02 -12.13
CA ALA A 314 10.17 8.69 -13.56
C ALA A 314 11.43 8.03 -14.11
N LYS A 315 12.63 8.43 -13.65
CA LYS A 315 13.88 7.75 -14.01
C LYS A 315 13.89 6.30 -13.51
N GLY A 316 13.47 6.06 -12.26
CA GLY A 316 13.39 4.72 -11.67
C GLY A 316 12.41 3.81 -12.41
N VAL A 317 11.20 4.30 -12.69
CA VAL A 317 10.17 3.57 -13.46
C VAL A 317 10.63 3.25 -14.88
N LEU A 318 11.15 4.23 -15.62
CA LEU A 318 11.64 4.01 -16.99
C LEU A 318 12.77 2.98 -17.04
N THR A 319 13.71 3.04 -16.08
CA THR A 319 14.84 2.10 -16.02
C THR A 319 14.37 0.69 -15.63
N TYR A 320 13.44 0.58 -14.68
CA TYR A 320 12.85 -0.69 -14.26
C TYR A 320 12.13 -1.41 -15.41
N LEU A 321 11.28 -0.68 -16.14
CA LEU A 321 10.49 -1.21 -17.25
C LEU A 321 11.34 -1.55 -18.47
N ALA A 322 12.33 -0.72 -18.81
CA ALA A 322 13.29 -1.02 -19.88
C ALA A 322 14.06 -2.33 -19.62
N SER A 323 14.50 -2.56 -18.38
CA SER A 323 15.20 -3.80 -17.99
C SER A 323 14.32 -5.06 -18.00
N ARG A 324 13.02 -4.92 -18.25
CA ARG A 324 11.99 -5.98 -18.31
C ARG A 324 11.12 -5.87 -19.56
N GLN A 325 11.67 -5.33 -20.64
CA GLN A 325 10.98 -5.29 -21.93
C GLN A 325 11.00 -6.69 -22.55
N ALA A 326 9.87 -7.11 -23.14
CA ALA A 326 9.77 -8.41 -23.78
C ALA A 326 10.69 -8.50 -25.01
N THR A 327 11.39 -9.63 -25.14
CA THR A 327 12.23 -9.99 -26.31
C THR A 327 11.69 -11.17 -27.10
N GLU A 328 10.62 -11.80 -26.62
CA GLU A 328 10.00 -13.00 -27.18
C GLU A 328 8.48 -12.85 -27.29
N THR A 329 7.85 -13.77 -28.02
CA THR A 329 6.39 -13.89 -28.12
C THR A 329 5.93 -15.09 -27.30
N ASN A 330 5.08 -14.87 -26.29
CA ASN A 330 4.56 -15.92 -25.42
C ASN A 330 3.09 -15.65 -25.07
N ALA A 331 2.20 -16.55 -25.45
CA ALA A 331 0.75 -16.38 -25.24
C ALA A 331 0.33 -16.43 -23.77
N PHE A 332 1.05 -17.16 -22.91
CA PHE A 332 0.74 -17.25 -21.48
C PHE A 332 1.08 -15.94 -20.76
N MET A 333 2.25 -15.36 -21.05
CA MET A 333 2.67 -14.07 -20.49
C MET A 333 2.06 -12.85 -21.22
N ASP A 334 1.34 -13.07 -22.32
CA ASP A 334 0.88 -12.04 -23.28
C ASP A 334 2.04 -11.14 -23.76
N SER A 335 3.23 -11.74 -23.96
CA SER A 335 4.44 -11.03 -24.38
C SER A 335 4.58 -11.01 -25.90
N ALA A 336 5.22 -9.97 -26.41
CA ALA A 336 5.69 -9.84 -27.79
C ALA A 336 6.92 -8.91 -27.82
N PRO A 337 7.88 -9.08 -28.73
CA PRO A 337 9.09 -8.26 -28.80
C PRO A 337 8.79 -6.76 -28.75
N GLY A 338 9.42 -6.06 -27.81
CA GLY A 338 9.26 -4.62 -27.56
C GLY A 338 8.14 -4.23 -26.60
N LYS A 339 7.22 -5.14 -26.24
CA LYS A 339 6.13 -4.87 -25.28
C LYS A 339 6.68 -4.62 -23.86
N ILE A 340 6.06 -3.72 -23.10
CA ILE A 340 6.46 -3.37 -21.73
C ILE A 340 5.55 -4.08 -20.72
N MET A 341 6.14 -4.64 -19.65
CA MET A 341 5.41 -5.41 -18.64
C MET A 341 4.25 -4.63 -17.97
N HIS A 342 3.12 -5.30 -17.78
CA HIS A 342 1.96 -4.82 -17.05
C HIS A 342 2.10 -5.06 -15.55
N GLU A 343 2.51 -6.26 -15.14
CA GLU A 343 2.61 -6.69 -13.73
C GLU A 343 3.76 -7.71 -13.58
N THR A 344 4.42 -7.72 -12.42
CA THR A 344 5.41 -8.74 -12.05
C THR A 344 5.27 -9.10 -10.56
N ARG A 345 5.43 -10.38 -10.23
CA ARG A 345 5.18 -10.98 -8.92
C ARG A 345 6.31 -11.93 -8.56
N GLY A 346 6.59 -12.04 -7.26
CA GLY A 346 7.63 -12.91 -6.71
C GLY A 346 7.09 -14.17 -6.02
N GLY A 347 5.77 -14.31 -5.94
CA GLY A 347 5.09 -15.44 -5.27
C GLY A 347 5.39 -16.81 -5.88
N GLU A 348 5.22 -17.85 -5.07
CA GLU A 348 5.48 -19.25 -5.44
C GLU A 348 4.71 -19.65 -6.71
N MET A 349 3.44 -19.27 -6.82
CA MET A 349 2.60 -19.59 -7.99
C MET A 349 3.11 -18.90 -9.27
N SER A 350 3.74 -17.73 -9.13
CA SER A 350 4.32 -16.99 -10.26
C SER A 350 5.67 -17.55 -10.69
N VAL A 351 6.49 -18.02 -9.74
CA VAL A 351 7.78 -18.69 -9.99
C VAL A 351 7.57 -20.03 -10.70
N LEU A 352 6.53 -20.78 -10.32
CA LEU A 352 6.18 -22.08 -10.91
C LEU A 352 5.46 -21.97 -12.27
N GLY A 353 5.08 -20.77 -12.70
CA GLY A 353 4.28 -20.57 -13.91
C GLY A 353 2.84 -21.09 -13.78
N GLU A 354 2.33 -21.29 -12.57
CA GLU A 354 0.90 -21.60 -12.32
C GLU A 354 0.00 -20.39 -12.68
N VAL A 355 0.56 -19.18 -12.61
CA VAL A 355 -0.05 -17.91 -13.04
C VAL A 355 0.94 -17.10 -13.88
N PRO A 356 0.47 -16.25 -14.82
CA PRO A 356 1.36 -15.58 -15.77
C PRO A 356 2.11 -14.37 -15.16
N PHE A 357 1.84 -14.04 -13.90
CA PHE A 357 2.27 -12.81 -13.25
C PHE A 357 3.74 -12.76 -12.83
N GLY A 358 4.55 -13.80 -13.08
CA GLY A 358 6.01 -13.71 -12.93
C GLY A 358 6.56 -12.53 -13.73
N LEU A 359 6.16 -12.42 -15.00
CA LEU A 359 6.37 -11.22 -15.82
C LEU A 359 5.27 -11.10 -16.88
N TYR A 360 4.14 -10.51 -16.51
CA TYR A 360 2.95 -10.41 -17.36
C TYR A 360 2.93 -9.12 -18.18
N TYR A 361 2.53 -9.22 -19.45
CA TYR A 361 2.56 -8.14 -20.43
C TYR A 361 1.19 -7.78 -21.00
N GLY A 362 0.07 -8.28 -20.44
CA GLY A 362 -1.29 -8.10 -21.01
C GLY A 362 -1.87 -6.69 -21.00
N GLY A 363 -1.09 -5.65 -20.69
CA GLY A 363 -1.50 -4.25 -20.77
C GLY A 363 -1.32 -3.69 -22.18
N VAL A 364 -2.35 -3.06 -22.73
CA VAL A 364 -2.32 -2.51 -24.11
C VAL A 364 -1.73 -1.11 -24.18
N ASP A 365 -1.94 -0.32 -23.13
CA ASP A 365 -1.53 1.09 -23.08
C ASP A 365 -0.06 1.28 -22.66
N THR A 366 0.50 0.29 -21.96
CA THR A 366 1.68 0.47 -21.12
C THR A 366 2.93 0.74 -21.97
N THR A 367 3.08 0.05 -23.12
CA THR A 367 4.15 0.29 -24.09
C THR A 367 4.08 1.70 -24.71
N CYS A 368 2.88 2.18 -25.02
CA CYS A 368 2.65 3.54 -25.54
C CYS A 368 2.96 4.60 -24.47
N LEU A 369 2.50 4.37 -23.24
CA LEU A 369 2.72 5.25 -22.09
C LEU A 369 4.21 5.32 -21.70
N PHE A 370 4.97 4.24 -21.84
CA PHE A 370 6.41 4.20 -21.58
C PHE A 370 7.19 5.19 -22.47
N ILE A 371 6.94 5.18 -23.78
CA ILE A 371 7.55 6.14 -24.72
C ILE A 371 7.12 7.57 -24.39
N ALA A 372 5.84 7.75 -24.09
CA ALA A 372 5.27 9.06 -23.80
C ALA A 372 5.86 9.66 -22.50
N LEU A 373 6.07 8.84 -21.46
CA LEU A 373 6.75 9.24 -20.22
C LEU A 373 8.21 9.58 -20.46
N ALA A 374 8.94 8.81 -21.29
CA ALA A 374 10.32 9.12 -21.64
C ALA A 374 10.43 10.49 -22.33
N GLY A 375 9.52 10.81 -23.25
CA GLY A 375 9.43 12.14 -23.88
C GLY A 375 9.13 13.26 -22.89
N ALA A 376 8.19 13.04 -21.96
CA ALA A 376 7.87 14.00 -20.90
C ALA A 376 9.06 14.21 -19.94
N TYR A 377 9.75 13.12 -19.56
CA TYR A 377 10.93 13.14 -18.71
C TYR A 377 12.09 13.91 -19.35
N ALA A 378 12.39 13.65 -20.62
CA ALA A 378 13.38 14.37 -21.40
C ALA A 378 13.11 15.89 -21.37
N LYS A 379 11.87 16.27 -21.70
CA LYS A 379 11.42 17.68 -21.72
C LYS A 379 11.47 18.35 -20.34
N ARG A 380 11.24 17.61 -19.25
CA ARG A 380 11.29 18.15 -17.88
C ARG A 380 12.71 18.34 -17.36
N THR A 381 13.62 17.44 -17.70
CA THR A 381 14.91 17.29 -17.00
C THR A 381 16.14 17.66 -17.84
N ASN A 382 16.04 17.57 -19.17
CA ASN A 382 17.17 17.55 -20.09
C ASN A 382 18.22 16.43 -19.78
N ASP A 383 17.85 15.37 -19.05
CA ASP A 383 18.72 14.18 -18.87
C ASP A 383 18.71 13.30 -20.13
N TYR A 384 19.31 13.82 -21.19
CA TYR A 384 19.53 13.10 -22.45
C TYR A 384 20.52 11.94 -22.31
N GLY A 385 21.27 11.86 -21.20
CA GLY A 385 22.12 10.70 -20.89
C GLY A 385 21.27 9.47 -20.63
N THR A 386 20.28 9.59 -19.74
CA THR A 386 19.28 8.55 -19.48
C THR A 386 18.48 8.20 -20.74
N ILE A 387 18.03 9.20 -21.51
CA ILE A 387 17.28 8.94 -22.75
C ILE A 387 18.10 8.17 -23.79
N ARG A 388 19.41 8.44 -23.92
CA ARG A 388 20.28 7.67 -24.81
C ARG A 388 20.43 6.21 -24.35
N ALA A 389 20.55 5.97 -23.04
CA ALA A 389 20.59 4.61 -22.50
C ALA A 389 19.27 3.85 -22.74
N LEU A 390 18.13 4.54 -22.65
CA LEU A 390 16.80 3.98 -22.93
C LEU A 390 16.48 3.87 -24.43
N TRP A 391 17.29 4.46 -25.32
CA TRP A 391 16.94 4.60 -26.74
C TRP A 391 16.67 3.29 -27.48
N PRO A 392 17.45 2.19 -27.30
CA PRO A 392 17.13 0.90 -27.90
C PRO A 392 15.75 0.38 -27.48
N HIS A 393 15.40 0.56 -26.20
CA HIS A 393 14.11 0.14 -25.65
C HIS A 393 12.94 0.97 -26.19
N LEU A 394 13.16 2.27 -26.41
CA LEU A 394 12.17 3.16 -27.03
C LEU A 394 11.93 2.82 -28.51
N ILE A 395 12.98 2.41 -29.24
CA ILE A 395 12.85 1.89 -30.61
C ILE A 395 12.05 0.58 -30.60
N ALA A 396 12.42 -0.38 -29.74
CA ALA A 396 11.72 -1.66 -29.66
C ALA A 396 10.24 -1.50 -29.27
N ALA A 397 9.92 -0.59 -28.34
CA ALA A 397 8.55 -0.25 -27.98
C ALA A 397 7.75 0.36 -29.15
N ALA A 398 8.38 1.21 -29.97
CA ALA A 398 7.76 1.78 -31.17
C ALA A 398 7.60 0.74 -32.31
N GLY A 399 8.52 -0.22 -32.39
CA GLY A 399 8.41 -1.40 -33.26
C GLY A 399 7.21 -2.24 -32.88
N TRP A 400 7.09 -2.62 -31.60
CA TRP A 400 5.93 -3.36 -31.08
C TRP A 400 4.58 -2.74 -31.48
N MET A 401 4.47 -1.41 -31.32
CA MET A 401 3.25 -0.66 -31.67
C MET A 401 2.87 -0.76 -33.16
N SER A 402 3.85 -0.99 -34.04
CA SER A 402 3.64 -1.09 -35.49
C SER A 402 3.49 -2.55 -35.94
N ASP A 403 4.27 -3.46 -35.37
CA ASP A 403 4.40 -4.85 -35.84
C ASP A 403 3.42 -5.82 -35.16
N TYR A 404 2.96 -5.48 -33.95
CA TYR A 404 2.05 -6.32 -33.13
C TYR A 404 0.83 -5.56 -32.60
N GLY A 405 0.97 -4.26 -32.32
CA GLY A 405 -0.08 -3.45 -31.70
C GLY A 405 -1.22 -3.06 -32.64
N ASP A 406 -0.92 -2.81 -33.93
CA ASP A 406 -1.90 -2.48 -34.97
C ASP A 406 -2.15 -3.71 -35.86
N SER A 407 -2.93 -4.67 -35.34
CA SER A 407 -3.17 -5.97 -35.98
C SER A 407 -3.90 -5.89 -37.34
N ASN A 408 -4.46 -4.72 -37.68
CA ASN A 408 -5.31 -4.51 -38.85
C ASN A 408 -4.82 -3.41 -39.80
N GLY A 409 -3.81 -2.62 -39.40
CA GLY A 409 -3.17 -1.58 -40.21
C GLY A 409 -3.94 -0.26 -40.29
N ASP A 410 -4.90 0.01 -39.40
CA ASP A 410 -5.69 1.26 -39.42
C ASP A 410 -5.01 2.44 -38.70
N GLY A 411 -3.92 2.19 -37.97
CA GLY A 411 -3.20 3.15 -37.14
C GLY A 411 -3.79 3.30 -35.73
N LEU A 412 -4.52 2.30 -35.23
CA LEU A 412 -4.99 2.19 -33.85
C LEU A 412 -4.33 0.99 -33.19
N ILE A 413 -4.09 1.07 -31.88
CA ILE A 413 -3.69 -0.11 -31.12
C ILE A 413 -4.95 -0.91 -30.77
N ASP A 414 -4.98 -2.17 -31.17
CA ASP A 414 -6.02 -3.13 -30.85
C ASP A 414 -5.85 -3.72 -29.45
N TYR A 415 -6.96 -3.95 -28.75
CA TYR A 415 -6.97 -4.77 -27.53
C TYR A 415 -7.57 -6.16 -27.80
N ALA A 416 -6.74 -7.18 -27.63
CA ALA A 416 -7.13 -8.57 -27.52
C ALA A 416 -6.22 -9.25 -26.49
N ARG A 417 -6.74 -10.21 -25.73
CA ARG A 417 -5.94 -11.07 -24.85
C ARG A 417 -5.25 -12.13 -25.70
N ALA A 418 -3.97 -12.43 -25.46
CA ALA A 418 -3.27 -13.49 -26.20
C ALA A 418 -3.81 -14.90 -25.90
N ALA A 419 -4.44 -15.10 -24.73
CA ALA A 419 -5.14 -16.32 -24.35
C ALA A 419 -6.50 -15.98 -23.71
N ASP A 420 -7.51 -16.83 -23.94
CA ASP A 420 -8.87 -16.65 -23.39
C ASP A 420 -8.93 -16.71 -21.84
N THR A 421 -7.88 -17.23 -21.22
CA THR A 421 -7.69 -17.32 -19.77
C THR A 421 -6.98 -16.09 -19.16
N GLY A 422 -6.46 -15.16 -19.97
CA GLY A 422 -5.78 -13.96 -19.46
C GLY A 422 -6.73 -13.01 -18.71
N PRO A 423 -6.28 -12.28 -17.68
CA PRO A 423 -7.09 -11.22 -17.06
C PRO A 423 -7.49 -10.14 -18.07
N VAL A 424 -8.72 -9.64 -17.95
CA VAL A 424 -9.19 -8.45 -18.68
C VAL A 424 -8.66 -7.20 -17.97
N GLU A 425 -8.20 -6.21 -18.74
CA GLU A 425 -7.64 -4.96 -18.21
C GLU A 425 -8.77 -4.05 -17.66
N PRO A 426 -8.77 -3.70 -16.35
CA PRO A 426 -9.81 -2.86 -15.76
C PRO A 426 -9.91 -1.49 -16.45
N GLY A 427 -11.14 -1.08 -16.74
CA GLY A 427 -11.43 0.15 -17.50
C GLY A 427 -11.46 -0.01 -19.03
N LEU A 428 -11.08 -1.18 -19.57
CA LEU A 428 -11.34 -1.57 -20.96
C LEU A 428 -12.55 -2.50 -21.12
N GLU A 429 -13.35 -2.68 -20.07
CA GLU A 429 -14.65 -3.36 -20.11
C GLU A 429 -15.58 -2.71 -21.18
N GLY A 430 -15.67 -3.36 -22.34
CA GLY A 430 -16.43 -2.87 -23.50
C GLY A 430 -15.70 -1.88 -24.41
N LEU A 431 -14.40 -1.62 -24.21
CA LEU A 431 -13.55 -0.73 -25.01
C LEU A 431 -12.48 -1.53 -25.75
N ARG A 432 -12.41 -1.41 -27.09
CA ARG A 432 -11.55 -2.28 -27.93
C ARG A 432 -10.28 -1.63 -28.52
N ARG A 433 -10.12 -0.30 -28.50
CA ARG A 433 -9.07 0.42 -29.28
C ARG A 433 -8.53 1.70 -28.63
N LEU A 434 -7.24 1.99 -28.88
CA LEU A 434 -6.52 3.22 -28.47
C LEU A 434 -5.93 3.95 -29.70
N HIS A 435 -5.88 5.29 -29.69
CA HIS A 435 -5.52 6.08 -30.87
C HIS A 435 -4.05 6.53 -30.94
N LEU A 436 -3.40 6.31 -32.09
CA LEU A 436 -2.08 6.87 -32.43
C LEU A 436 -2.16 8.05 -33.43
N PRO A 437 -1.31 9.09 -33.27
CA PRO A 437 -1.22 10.17 -34.24
C PRO A 437 -0.47 9.71 -35.51
N ARG A 438 -1.16 9.70 -36.65
CA ARG A 438 -0.58 9.37 -37.96
C ARG A 438 0.55 10.34 -38.34
N ARG A 439 1.64 9.82 -38.93
CA ARG A 439 2.60 10.64 -39.70
C ARG A 439 1.86 11.29 -40.88
N ARG A 440 1.82 12.62 -40.94
CA ARG A 440 1.45 13.33 -42.16
C ARG A 440 2.65 13.33 -43.13
N PRO A 441 2.43 13.19 -44.45
CA PRO A 441 3.46 13.53 -45.43
C PRO A 441 3.88 14.99 -45.26
N LEU A 442 5.16 15.29 -45.43
CA LEU A 442 5.70 16.64 -45.40
C LEU A 442 5.31 17.41 -46.67
N SER A 443 4.15 18.06 -46.65
CA SER A 443 3.84 19.13 -47.60
C SER A 443 4.61 20.40 -47.20
N GLN A 444 5.45 20.92 -48.10
CA GLN A 444 6.16 22.17 -47.88
C GLN A 444 5.17 23.33 -47.67
N GLY A 445 5.29 24.06 -46.55
CA GLY A 445 4.41 25.17 -46.20
C GLY A 445 4.79 25.76 -44.84
N ALA A 446 4.91 27.08 -44.76
CA ALA A 446 5.64 27.73 -43.67
C ALA A 446 4.92 27.77 -42.30
N GLY A 447 5.70 27.56 -41.24
CA GLY A 447 5.65 28.39 -40.03
C GLY A 447 4.46 28.24 -39.06
N ARG A 448 4.47 27.18 -38.24
CA ARG A 448 3.92 27.21 -36.85
C ARG A 448 4.52 26.06 -36.02
N PRO A 449 4.85 26.25 -34.73
CA PRO A 449 5.40 25.19 -33.90
C PRO A 449 4.33 24.11 -33.64
N ALA A 450 4.66 22.85 -33.94
CA ALA A 450 3.77 21.73 -33.72
C ALA A 450 3.55 21.48 -32.21
N GLY A 451 2.30 21.45 -31.78
CA GLY A 451 1.94 20.91 -30.47
C GLY A 451 2.29 19.42 -30.40
N GLY A 452 2.82 18.98 -29.26
CA GLY A 452 3.20 17.57 -29.07
C GLY A 452 2.01 16.60 -29.15
N PRO A 453 2.27 15.31 -29.41
CA PRO A 453 1.21 14.32 -29.55
C PRO A 453 0.46 14.12 -28.23
N GLY A 454 -0.84 14.37 -28.25
CA GLY A 454 -1.74 14.06 -27.13
C GLY A 454 -2.51 12.77 -27.39
N LEU A 455 -2.44 11.80 -26.48
CA LEU A 455 -3.36 10.67 -26.46
C LEU A 455 -4.81 11.20 -26.35
N ARG A 456 -5.73 10.58 -27.10
CA ARG A 456 -7.17 10.74 -26.89
C ARG A 456 -7.81 9.35 -26.78
N LEU A 457 -8.29 9.03 -25.59
CA LEU A 457 -9.24 7.94 -25.37
C LEU A 457 -10.61 8.36 -25.93
N ARG A 458 -11.32 7.45 -26.60
CA ARG A 458 -12.67 7.70 -27.12
C ARG A 458 -13.56 6.50 -26.82
N ARG A 459 -14.62 6.71 -26.04
CA ARG A 459 -15.70 5.72 -25.89
C ARG A 459 -16.47 5.66 -27.21
N LEU A 460 -16.63 4.47 -27.77
CA LEU A 460 -17.52 4.22 -28.89
C LEU A 460 -18.85 3.72 -28.32
N GLU A 461 -19.96 4.34 -28.73
CA GLU A 461 -21.30 3.84 -28.40
C GLU A 461 -21.63 2.64 -29.29
N GLY A 462 -22.36 1.67 -28.73
CA GLY A 462 -22.71 0.42 -29.41
C GLY A 462 -23.69 0.61 -30.58
N PRO A 463 -23.85 -0.40 -31.44
CA PRO A 463 -24.65 -0.28 -32.66
C PRO A 463 -26.14 -0.07 -32.37
N SER A 464 -26.72 0.95 -32.98
CA SER A 464 -28.15 1.24 -32.97
C SER A 464 -28.97 0.09 -33.55
N ARG A 465 -29.93 -0.44 -32.78
CA ARG A 465 -31.00 -1.30 -33.32
C ARG A 465 -32.15 -0.41 -33.79
N ASP A 466 -32.30 -0.29 -35.10
CA ASP A 466 -33.45 0.34 -35.73
C ASP A 466 -34.60 -0.69 -35.88
N GLY A 467 -35.85 -0.33 -35.55
CA GLY A 467 -36.87 -1.37 -35.33
C GLY A 467 -38.33 -1.00 -35.01
N ARG A 468 -38.85 0.12 -35.55
CA ARG A 468 -40.29 0.44 -35.78
C ARG A 468 -41.32 0.17 -34.65
N GLY A 469 -41.98 1.23 -34.18
CA GLY A 469 -43.29 1.18 -33.50
C GLY A 469 -44.03 2.51 -33.57
N ALA A 470 -45.20 2.55 -34.19
CA ALA A 470 -45.94 3.80 -34.45
C ALA A 470 -46.82 4.24 -33.26
N GLY A 471 -46.95 5.56 -33.01
CA GLY A 471 -47.70 6.06 -31.85
C GLY A 471 -48.00 7.57 -31.84
N ARG A 472 -49.03 7.97 -32.61
CA ARG A 472 -49.75 9.26 -32.63
C ARG A 472 -49.49 10.28 -31.49
N ARG A 473 -49.16 11.53 -31.85
CA ARG A 473 -49.46 12.73 -31.04
C ARG A 473 -50.97 13.03 -31.03
N PRO A 474 -51.48 13.67 -29.97
CA PRO A 474 -52.42 14.79 -30.15
C PRO A 474 -52.03 16.06 -29.37
N ARG A 475 -52.59 17.20 -29.80
CA ARG A 475 -52.44 18.55 -29.19
C ARG A 475 -53.62 18.88 -28.27
N ARG A 476 -53.37 19.68 -27.21
CA ARG A 476 -54.24 20.72 -26.54
C ARG A 476 -53.44 21.21 -25.31
N ARG A 477 -53.18 22.49 -24.96
CA ARG A 477 -53.74 23.85 -25.15
C ARG A 477 -54.81 24.26 -24.11
N MET A 478 -54.56 25.40 -23.43
CA MET A 478 -55.33 26.08 -22.34
C MET A 478 -55.19 25.40 -20.96
N GLY A 479 -55.18 26.04 -19.77
CA GLY A 479 -55.20 27.46 -19.32
C GLY A 479 -55.92 27.57 -17.94
N GLY A 480 -55.63 28.45 -16.96
CA GLY A 480 -54.62 29.52 -16.76
C GLY A 480 -54.82 30.27 -15.41
N ALA A 481 -54.00 31.31 -15.10
CA ALA A 481 -54.01 32.15 -13.86
C ALA A 481 -53.58 31.46 -12.53
N GLY A 482 -53.07 32.13 -11.47
CA GLY A 482 -52.64 33.54 -11.24
C GLY A 482 -51.84 33.63 -9.90
N ARG A 483 -50.68 34.33 -9.84
CA ARG A 483 -50.42 35.72 -9.35
C ARG A 483 -50.28 35.95 -7.81
N GLY A 484 -49.18 36.62 -7.43
CA GLY A 484 -48.87 37.20 -6.09
C GLY A 484 -47.38 37.01 -5.72
N ALA A 485 -46.44 37.91 -6.04
CA ALA A 485 -46.06 39.16 -5.34
C ALA A 485 -45.47 38.91 -3.92
N ALA A 486 -44.34 39.51 -3.45
CA ALA A 486 -43.61 40.71 -3.90
C ALA A 486 -42.06 40.63 -3.71
N ARG A 487 -41.34 41.74 -3.98
CA ARG A 487 -39.85 41.89 -3.96
C ARG A 487 -39.36 42.82 -2.77
N PRO A 488 -38.24 43.60 -2.79
CA PRO A 488 -37.00 43.21 -2.07
C PRO A 488 -36.22 44.33 -1.31
N GLY A 489 -35.15 43.96 -0.57
CA GLY A 489 -33.81 44.54 -0.79
C GLY A 489 -33.11 45.44 0.26
N ARG A 490 -31.77 45.44 0.18
CA ARG A 490 -30.75 46.43 0.69
C ARG A 490 -30.53 46.53 2.22
N ARG A 491 -29.38 47.00 2.78
CA ARG A 491 -27.93 47.11 2.40
C ARG A 491 -27.15 47.68 3.63
N ALA A 492 -25.80 47.67 3.60
CA ALA A 492 -24.83 48.32 4.53
C ALA A 492 -24.62 47.63 5.90
N LEU A 493 -23.41 47.46 6.49
CA LEU A 493 -22.06 48.11 6.54
C LEU A 493 -21.80 48.97 7.81
N LEU A 494 -20.89 48.45 8.62
CA LEU A 494 -19.82 49.11 9.42
C LEU A 494 -20.07 49.88 10.75
N ASP A 495 -19.14 49.54 11.64
CA ASP A 495 -18.38 50.35 12.63
C ASP A 495 -18.85 50.50 14.09
N GLY A 496 -17.84 50.54 14.98
CA GLY A 496 -17.99 50.51 16.44
C GLY A 496 -16.67 50.20 17.17
N GLY A 497 -15.80 51.20 17.34
CA GLY A 497 -14.50 51.07 18.02
C GLY A 497 -14.59 50.85 19.54
N ARG A 498 -13.63 50.12 20.13
CA ARG A 498 -12.41 50.63 20.83
C ARG A 498 -12.57 50.91 22.33
N GLY A 499 -11.79 50.16 23.13
CA GLY A 499 -11.39 50.50 24.51
C GLY A 499 -9.96 49.98 24.77
N LEU A 500 -9.11 50.77 25.43
CA LEU A 500 -7.66 50.51 25.61
C LEU A 500 -7.30 50.24 27.08
N LEU A 501 -6.16 49.55 27.29
CA LEU A 501 -5.05 49.78 28.26
C LEU A 501 -4.41 48.43 28.68
N ARG A 502 -3.31 47.97 28.05
CA ARG A 502 -1.89 48.25 28.39
C ARG A 502 -1.50 48.05 29.86
N HIS A 503 -0.62 47.07 30.13
CA HIS A 503 0.57 47.33 30.96
C HIS A 503 1.79 46.43 30.65
N ARG A 504 2.98 46.98 30.94
CA ARG A 504 4.38 46.53 30.75
C ARG A 504 4.66 45.09 31.25
N SER A 505 5.38 44.20 30.54
CA SER A 505 6.80 44.17 30.08
C SER A 505 7.84 43.76 31.15
N GLY A 506 8.53 42.62 30.94
CA GLY A 506 9.67 42.18 31.76
C GLY A 506 10.60 41.20 31.02
N ARG A 507 11.88 41.56 30.87
CA ARG A 507 12.93 40.72 30.23
C ARG A 507 13.44 39.66 31.22
N ARG A 508 13.94 38.53 30.69
CA ARG A 508 15.33 38.08 30.98
C ARG A 508 15.84 37.04 29.97
N ARG A 509 17.13 37.16 29.65
CA ARG A 509 17.90 36.20 28.83
C ARG A 509 18.44 35.09 29.75
N GLY A 510 18.55 33.87 29.24
CA GLY A 510 19.32 32.79 29.85
C GLY A 510 20.07 32.02 28.77
N ALA A 511 21.38 32.26 28.63
CA ALA A 511 22.25 31.51 27.74
C ALA A 511 22.95 30.39 28.54
N VAL A 512 23.03 29.19 27.98
CA VAL A 512 23.74 28.03 28.57
C VAL A 512 24.83 27.58 27.59
N PRO A 513 26.08 27.39 28.02
CA PRO A 513 27.20 27.17 27.10
C PRO A 513 27.28 25.73 26.57
N ARG A 514 27.62 25.61 25.28
CA ARG A 514 27.93 24.32 24.64
C ARG A 514 29.29 23.79 25.14
N ARG A 515 29.31 22.69 25.89
CA ARG A 515 30.54 21.90 26.11
C ARG A 515 30.95 21.19 24.83
N ARG A 516 32.21 21.36 24.41
CA ARG A 516 32.84 20.55 23.34
C ARG A 516 33.13 19.15 23.88
N LEU A 517 32.63 18.11 23.22
CA LEU A 517 33.11 16.74 23.39
C LEU A 517 34.14 16.45 22.30
N GLN A 518 35.40 16.30 22.69
CA GLN A 518 36.45 15.79 21.81
C GLN A 518 36.19 14.30 21.54
N ARG A 519 36.07 13.91 20.27
CA ARG A 519 36.15 12.50 19.88
C ARG A 519 37.62 12.09 19.82
N ARG A 520 38.04 11.20 20.73
CA ARG A 520 39.24 10.37 20.51
C ARG A 520 38.87 9.24 19.56
N ALA A 521 39.73 8.98 18.56
CA ALA A 521 39.64 7.78 17.73
C ALA A 521 40.37 6.62 18.42
N PRO A 522 39.91 5.36 18.28
CA PRO A 522 40.71 4.19 18.60
C PRO A 522 41.68 3.88 17.45
N ALA A 523 42.94 3.63 17.76
CA ALA A 523 43.91 3.09 16.81
C ALA A 523 43.67 1.58 16.61
N VAL A 524 43.83 1.11 15.38
CA VAL A 524 43.86 -0.32 15.06
C VAL A 524 45.31 -0.71 14.80
N HIS A 525 45.92 -1.41 15.75
CA HIS A 525 47.12 -2.21 15.48
C HIS A 525 46.67 -3.62 15.10
N GLY A 526 47.05 -4.09 13.92
CA GLY A 526 47.20 -5.51 13.67
C GLY A 526 48.66 -5.94 13.91
N PRO A 527 48.89 -7.23 14.12
CA PRO A 527 50.11 -7.88 13.68
C PRO A 527 49.81 -8.89 12.55
N ALA A 528 50.79 -9.06 11.68
CA ALA A 528 50.77 -10.02 10.57
C ALA A 528 51.37 -11.39 10.98
N LEU A 529 51.49 -12.26 9.97
CA LEU A 529 52.10 -13.61 9.89
C LEU A 529 51.03 -14.72 9.73
N ALA A 530 51.13 -15.61 8.74
CA ALA A 530 52.21 -15.86 7.76
C ALA A 530 51.80 -15.53 6.32
#